data_AF-A0AAW0DV62-F1
#
_entry.id   AF-A0AAW0DV62-F1
#
_cell.length_a   1.000
_cell.length_b   1.000
_cell.length_c   1.000
_cell.angle_alpha   90.00
_cell.angle_beta   90.00
_cell.angle_gamma   90.00
#
_symmetry.space_group_name_H-M   'P 1'
#
loop_
_entity.id
_entity.type
_entity.pdbx_description
1 polymer ?
#
loop_
_entity_poly.entity_id
_entity_poly.type
_entity_poly.pdbx_seq_one_letter_code
_entity_poly.pdbx_strand_id
1 'polypeptide(L)'
;MFGDLDSSILVPPTINMLEGDNSFLFLAKHKSKILDQCVLECAREQSIPAYLDGSFPNLELSEDCFTAIHDQSNWIIRRFFRKTPEQLPVEIVGSLRFDTVYSSSLEPIARCPEGRNLLWKVGTRDVRNTLVGDGWTRCAAEVLFKSRWLYPYAELTLNCEYGFEIWEHAWLAQSSRVTSVLGLVEMDLAMILTPPNLTLRGKPFSGQYVGLVAFFKLCDGEEPPPVYLFIHPPPTCISELISWLNGTTAYFWSFDETGQTCLSDDECEEWGIPKLELSCWGPHLLRWPAEVYQALHDWQVVQGFDPTTADFARHLGIPELEILGPTKKTERRFEEIREEETGKNSYASVGVQTEGRRASEKKADVPSKSAVRPALLQQSRSAAIATNSMEEASPRRRECSSAA
;
A
#
# COMPACT_ATOMS: atom_id res chain seq x y z
N MET A 1 23.80 -34.21 19.94
CA MET A 1 22.57 -34.95 20.29
C MET A 1 21.47 -34.47 19.34
N PHE A 2 21.36 -35.10 18.18
CA PHE A 2 20.15 -35.03 17.34
C PHE A 2 19.45 -36.36 17.59
N GLY A 3 18.45 -36.34 18.46
CA GLY A 3 17.65 -37.52 18.79
C GLY A 3 16.65 -37.80 17.68
N ASP A 4 16.59 -39.07 17.30
CA ASP A 4 15.50 -39.77 16.61
C ASP A 4 14.21 -38.96 16.38
N LEU A 5 13.97 -38.58 15.13
CA LEU A 5 12.66 -38.22 14.60
C LEU A 5 12.42 -39.07 13.34
N ASP A 6 12.45 -40.40 13.50
CA ASP A 6 12.10 -41.35 12.46
C ASP A 6 10.64 -41.79 12.57
N SER A 7 9.73 -40.81 12.57
CA SER A 7 8.33 -41.05 12.21
C SER A 7 8.16 -40.55 10.79
N SER A 8 8.21 -41.48 9.82
CA SER A 8 7.93 -41.16 8.42
C SER A 8 6.63 -40.38 8.34
N ILE A 9 6.69 -39.11 7.93
CA ILE A 9 5.51 -38.29 7.71
C ILE A 9 4.71 -38.99 6.60
N LEU A 10 3.63 -39.67 6.97
CA LEU A 10 2.71 -40.28 6.02
C LEU A 10 1.91 -39.16 5.37
N VAL A 11 2.42 -38.65 4.24
CA VAL A 11 1.73 -37.67 3.42
C VAL A 11 0.50 -38.36 2.79
N PRO A 12 -0.72 -37.84 3.00
CA PRO A 12 -1.91 -38.39 2.34
C PRO A 12 -1.77 -38.37 0.81
N PRO A 13 -2.45 -39.27 0.09
CA PRO A 13 -2.51 -39.21 -1.37
C PRO A 13 -2.93 -37.81 -1.85
N THR A 14 -2.34 -37.35 -2.96
CA THR A 14 -2.62 -36.00 -3.51
C THR A 14 -4.12 -35.74 -3.70
N ILE A 15 -4.88 -36.74 -4.15
CA ILE A 15 -6.33 -36.61 -4.32
C ILE A 15 -7.04 -36.28 -2.99
N ASN A 16 -6.61 -36.92 -1.90
CA ASN A 16 -7.15 -36.64 -0.57
C ASN A 16 -6.72 -35.26 -0.07
N MET A 17 -5.51 -34.80 -0.41
CA MET A 17 -5.01 -33.46 -0.04
C MET A 17 -5.79 -32.34 -0.75
N LEU A 18 -6.37 -32.62 -1.92
CA LEU A 18 -7.18 -31.66 -2.69
C LEU A 18 -8.65 -31.65 -2.28
N GLU A 19 -9.10 -32.62 -1.47
CA GLU A 19 -10.47 -32.70 -1.00
C GLU A 19 -10.68 -31.90 0.30
N GLY A 20 -11.56 -30.90 0.23
CA GLY A 20 -11.95 -30.07 1.38
C GLY A 20 -10.74 -29.44 2.08
N ASP A 21 -10.73 -29.50 3.41
CA ASP A 21 -9.70 -28.89 4.26
C ASP A 21 -8.56 -29.85 4.63
N ASN A 22 -8.46 -31.00 3.95
CA ASN A 22 -7.51 -32.06 4.33
C ASN A 22 -6.06 -31.61 4.24
N SER A 23 -5.68 -30.87 3.19
CA SER A 23 -4.33 -30.30 3.06
C SER A 23 -4.04 -29.31 4.18
N PHE A 24 -5.01 -28.46 4.50
CA PHE A 24 -4.91 -27.46 5.55
C PHE A 24 -4.70 -28.10 6.93
N LEU A 25 -5.53 -29.08 7.29
CA LEU A 25 -5.42 -29.81 8.56
C LEU A 25 -4.11 -30.62 8.65
N PHE A 26 -3.69 -31.24 7.55
CA PHE A 26 -2.42 -31.96 7.49
C PHE A 26 -1.24 -31.01 7.74
N LEU A 27 -1.19 -29.88 7.04
CA LEU A 27 -0.11 -28.90 7.20
C LEU A 27 -0.11 -28.30 8.60
N ALA A 28 -1.29 -28.00 9.16
CA ALA A 28 -1.39 -27.41 10.48
C ALA A 28 -0.90 -28.33 11.60
N LYS A 29 -1.00 -29.65 11.42
CA LYS A 29 -0.43 -30.64 12.35
C LYS A 29 1.09 -30.53 12.50
N HIS A 30 1.78 -30.01 11.48
CA HIS A 30 3.24 -29.91 11.46
C HIS A 30 3.79 -28.63 12.08
N LYS A 31 2.92 -27.76 12.65
CA LYS A 31 3.24 -26.53 13.42
C LYS A 31 4.63 -25.96 13.15
N SER A 32 4.81 -25.38 11.97
CA SER A 32 6.10 -24.90 11.50
C SER A 32 5.97 -23.44 11.09
N LYS A 33 6.85 -22.61 11.67
CA LYS A 33 6.98 -21.20 11.31
C LYS A 33 7.20 -20.99 9.80
N ILE A 34 7.86 -21.94 9.13
CA ILE A 34 8.06 -21.89 7.68
C ILE A 34 6.72 -22.05 6.94
N LEU A 35 5.85 -22.94 7.40
CA LEU A 35 4.52 -23.11 6.80
C LEU A 35 3.66 -21.87 7.02
N ASP A 36 3.72 -21.25 8.20
CA ASP A 36 3.01 -20.01 8.48
C ASP A 36 3.46 -18.88 7.54
N GLN A 37 4.77 -18.78 7.27
CA GLN A 37 5.32 -17.85 6.28
C GLN A 37 4.83 -18.19 4.86
N CYS A 38 4.83 -19.46 4.46
CA CYS A 38 4.33 -19.87 3.15
C CYS A 38 2.84 -19.54 2.97
N VAL A 39 2.01 -19.69 4.01
CA VAL A 39 0.58 -19.36 3.94
C VAL A 39 0.38 -17.85 3.77
N LEU A 40 1.14 -17.02 4.49
CA LEU A 40 1.09 -15.57 4.28
C LEU A 40 1.58 -15.15 2.89
N GLU A 41 2.66 -15.78 2.39
CA GLU A 41 3.16 -15.53 1.05
C GLU A 41 2.09 -15.89 -0.01
N CYS A 42 1.45 -17.05 0.13
CA CYS A 42 0.34 -17.44 -0.73
C CYS A 42 -0.81 -16.42 -0.68
N ALA A 43 -1.18 -15.94 0.52
CA ALA A 43 -2.21 -14.92 0.69
C ALA A 43 -1.83 -13.58 0.06
N ARG A 44 -0.56 -13.16 0.16
CA ARG A 44 -0.01 -11.96 -0.49
C ARG A 44 -0.22 -12.00 -2.01
N GLU A 45 0.12 -13.12 -2.63
CA GLU A 45 -0.05 -13.33 -4.08
C GLU A 45 -1.52 -13.35 -4.55
N GLN A 46 -2.49 -13.45 -3.63
CA GLN A 46 -3.92 -13.34 -3.95
C GLN A 46 -4.44 -11.88 -3.95
N SER A 47 -3.55 -10.89 -3.80
CA SER A 47 -3.95 -9.49 -3.92
C SER A 47 -4.48 -9.19 -5.33
N ILE A 48 -5.43 -8.26 -5.41
CA ILE A 48 -5.99 -7.78 -6.66
C ILE A 48 -5.90 -6.25 -6.75
N PRO A 49 -5.73 -5.68 -7.96
CA PRO A 49 -5.76 -4.24 -8.14
C PRO A 49 -7.08 -3.65 -7.67
N ALA A 50 -6.97 -2.63 -6.82
CA ALA A 50 -8.08 -1.78 -6.39
C ALA A 50 -8.03 -0.43 -7.13
N TYR A 51 -9.18 0.21 -7.24
CA TYR A 51 -9.33 1.49 -7.93
C TYR A 51 -10.32 2.37 -7.19
N LEU A 52 -10.04 3.66 -7.11
CA LEU A 52 -10.85 4.64 -6.41
C LEU A 52 -12.22 4.86 -7.07
N ASP A 53 -12.34 4.77 -8.39
CA ASP A 53 -13.65 4.90 -9.06
C ASP A 53 -14.55 3.67 -8.87
N GLY A 54 -13.95 2.48 -8.70
CA GLY A 54 -14.70 1.24 -8.44
C GLY A 54 -15.15 1.11 -7.00
N SER A 55 -14.33 1.59 -6.06
CA SER A 55 -14.60 1.49 -4.62
C SER A 55 -15.40 2.68 -4.06
N PHE A 56 -15.51 3.79 -4.80
CA PHE A 56 -16.11 5.04 -4.31
C PHE A 56 -17.05 5.70 -5.35
N PRO A 57 -18.21 5.10 -5.64
CA PRO A 57 -19.16 5.69 -6.59
C PRO A 57 -19.75 7.03 -6.10
N ASN A 58 -19.71 7.29 -4.79
CA ASN A 58 -20.29 8.47 -4.13
C ASN A 58 -19.24 9.38 -3.48
N LEU A 59 -17.99 9.39 -3.98
CA LEU A 59 -17.02 10.37 -3.51
C LEU A 59 -17.53 11.76 -3.95
N GLU A 60 -18.30 12.42 -3.08
CA GLU A 60 -18.74 13.82 -3.23
C GLU A 60 -17.51 14.72 -3.12
N LEU A 61 -16.72 14.73 -4.18
CA LEU A 61 -15.58 15.60 -4.31
C LEU A 61 -16.11 17.01 -4.58
N SER A 62 -15.83 17.95 -3.68
CA SER A 62 -16.08 19.37 -3.94
C SER A 62 -15.36 19.77 -5.23
N GLU A 63 -15.97 20.65 -6.04
CA GLU A 63 -15.35 21.21 -7.26
C GLU A 63 -13.99 21.86 -6.95
N ASP A 64 -13.74 22.25 -5.70
CA ASP A 64 -12.50 22.87 -5.22
C ASP A 64 -11.30 21.90 -5.13
N CYS A 65 -11.52 20.58 -5.12
CA CYS A 65 -10.45 19.58 -4.93
C CYS A 65 -9.70 19.21 -6.22
N PHE A 66 -9.99 19.91 -7.31
CA PHE A 66 -9.61 19.54 -8.65
C PHE A 66 -8.66 20.56 -9.29
N THR A 67 -7.53 20.08 -9.82
CA THR A 67 -6.57 20.91 -10.58
C THR A 67 -6.48 20.47 -12.03
N ALA A 68 -6.29 21.44 -12.94
CA ALA A 68 -6.17 21.17 -14.38
C ALA A 68 -4.99 20.22 -14.70
N ILE A 69 -5.22 19.31 -15.65
CA ILE A 69 -4.28 18.26 -16.06
C ILE A 69 -3.11 18.88 -16.82
N HIS A 70 -1.98 19.17 -16.17
CA HIS A 70 -0.82 19.72 -16.89
C HIS A 70 0.58 19.19 -16.56
N ASP A 71 0.74 18.05 -15.87
CA ASP A 71 2.06 17.65 -15.39
C ASP A 71 2.52 16.21 -15.74
N GLN A 72 3.84 16.02 -15.82
CA GLN A 72 4.54 14.73 -15.94
C GLN A 72 4.26 13.79 -14.78
N SER A 73 3.65 14.25 -13.68
CA SER A 73 3.28 13.42 -12.53
C SER A 73 1.82 12.94 -12.53
N ASN A 74 0.98 13.42 -13.46
CA ASN A 74 -0.44 13.08 -13.49
C ASN A 74 -0.73 11.61 -13.79
N TRP A 75 0.20 10.90 -14.46
CA TRP A 75 0.05 9.48 -14.74
C TRP A 75 0.02 8.63 -13.46
N ILE A 76 0.64 9.08 -12.35
CA ILE A 76 0.56 8.40 -11.05
C ILE A 76 -0.88 8.43 -10.55
N ILE A 77 -1.47 9.62 -10.50
CA ILE A 77 -2.83 9.80 -10.02
C ILE A 77 -3.81 9.00 -10.90
N ARG A 78 -3.61 9.04 -12.22
CA ARG A 78 -4.45 8.30 -13.17
C ARG A 78 -4.49 6.78 -12.95
N ARG A 79 -3.43 6.19 -12.39
CA ARG A 79 -3.38 4.74 -12.13
C ARG A 79 -4.34 4.27 -11.05
N PHE A 80 -4.80 5.16 -10.20
CA PHE A 80 -5.79 4.83 -9.17
C PHE A 80 -7.22 4.74 -9.69
N PHE A 81 -7.46 5.06 -10.97
CA PHE A 81 -8.80 5.07 -11.56
C PHE A 81 -8.84 4.11 -12.75
N ARG A 82 -9.89 3.28 -12.87
CA ARG A 82 -10.12 2.50 -14.10
C ARG A 82 -10.51 3.41 -15.25
N LYS A 83 -11.37 4.38 -14.97
CA LYS A 83 -11.78 5.46 -15.87
C LYS A 83 -11.24 6.75 -15.33
N THR A 84 -10.27 7.33 -16.04
CA THR A 84 -9.69 8.62 -15.65
C THR A 84 -10.79 9.68 -15.58
N PRO A 85 -11.02 10.30 -14.40
CA PRO A 85 -11.99 11.37 -14.30
C PRO A 85 -11.48 12.61 -15.06
N GLU A 86 -12.40 13.45 -15.53
CA GLU A 86 -12.07 14.70 -16.23
C GLU A 86 -11.27 15.65 -15.33
N GLN A 87 -11.50 15.55 -14.01
CA GLN A 87 -10.81 16.28 -12.98
C GLN A 87 -10.23 15.30 -11.95
N LEU A 88 -9.00 15.53 -11.49
CA LEU A 88 -8.30 14.65 -10.54
C LEU A 88 -8.40 15.17 -9.09
N PRO A 89 -8.81 14.35 -8.10
CA PRO A 89 -8.86 14.75 -6.69
C PRO A 89 -7.46 14.73 -6.07
N VAL A 90 -6.63 15.70 -6.46
CA VAL A 90 -5.19 15.70 -6.12
C VAL A 90 -4.95 15.80 -4.61
N GLU A 91 -5.78 16.53 -3.87
CA GLU A 91 -5.62 16.67 -2.42
C GLU A 91 -5.83 15.35 -1.68
N ILE A 92 -6.91 14.63 -2.02
CA ILE A 92 -7.23 13.34 -1.39
C ILE A 92 -6.18 12.31 -1.75
N VAL A 93 -5.88 12.15 -3.05
CA VAL A 93 -4.89 11.18 -3.52
C VAL A 93 -3.50 11.55 -2.98
N GLY A 94 -3.13 12.83 -3.02
CA GLY A 94 -1.86 13.33 -2.51
C GLY A 94 -1.63 13.02 -1.02
N SER A 95 -2.70 12.95 -0.23
CA SER A 95 -2.62 12.63 1.21
C SER A 95 -2.42 11.14 1.51
N LEU A 96 -2.57 10.24 0.53
CA LEU A 96 -2.40 8.80 0.73
C LEU A 96 -0.93 8.47 1.02
N ARG A 97 -0.71 7.63 2.03
CA ARG A 97 0.59 7.22 2.55
C ARG A 97 0.89 5.76 2.19
N PHE A 98 2.18 5.46 1.99
CA PHE A 98 2.65 4.12 1.65
C PHE A 98 2.75 3.16 2.86
N ASP A 99 2.57 3.69 4.07
CA ASP A 99 2.67 2.97 5.35
C ASP A 99 1.31 2.72 6.01
N THR A 100 0.21 3.02 5.32
CA THR A 100 -1.13 3.09 5.88
C THR A 100 -2.08 2.18 5.12
N VAL A 101 -2.95 1.49 5.86
CA VAL A 101 -4.11 0.74 5.35
C VAL A 101 -5.33 1.64 5.44
N TYR A 102 -6.10 1.66 4.38
CA TYR A 102 -7.29 2.49 4.24
C TYR A 102 -8.55 1.63 4.18
N SER A 103 -9.66 2.15 4.71
CA SER A 103 -10.99 1.60 4.48
C SER A 103 -11.50 1.92 3.07
N SER A 104 -12.71 1.42 2.78
CA SER A 104 -13.53 1.82 1.63
C SER A 104 -13.99 3.28 1.64
N SER A 105 -13.70 4.04 2.69
CA SER A 105 -13.97 5.49 2.83
C SER A 105 -12.67 6.32 2.73
N LEU A 106 -11.53 5.70 2.39
CA LEU A 106 -10.19 6.28 2.49
C LEU A 106 -9.83 6.78 3.89
N GLU A 107 -10.53 6.30 4.91
CA GLU A 107 -10.16 6.55 6.29
C GLU A 107 -9.00 5.62 6.67
N PRO A 108 -7.93 6.13 7.27
CA PRO A 108 -6.81 5.29 7.69
C PRO A 108 -7.27 4.41 8.87
N ILE A 109 -7.11 3.08 8.72
CA ILE A 109 -7.55 2.08 9.73
C ILE A 109 -6.40 1.37 10.44
N ALA A 110 -5.23 1.34 9.81
CA ALA A 110 -4.02 0.81 10.41
C ALA A 110 -2.78 1.46 9.79
N ARG A 111 -1.69 1.52 10.54
CA ARG A 111 -0.42 2.09 10.10
C ARG A 111 0.76 1.26 10.58
N CYS A 112 1.82 1.22 9.78
CA CYS A 112 3.10 0.68 10.19
C CYS A 112 3.74 1.64 11.21
N PRO A 113 4.16 1.19 12.41
CA PRO A 113 4.73 2.08 13.40
C PRO A 113 5.96 2.84 12.86
N GLU A 114 5.98 4.15 13.10
CA GLU A 114 7.11 5.01 12.74
C GLU A 114 8.38 4.57 13.48
N GLY A 115 9.53 4.64 12.81
CA GLY A 115 10.83 4.46 13.48
C GLY A 115 11.60 3.21 13.12
N ARG A 116 11.45 2.69 11.90
CA ARG A 116 12.48 1.79 11.37
C ARG A 116 12.85 2.15 9.94
N ASN A 117 14.15 2.12 9.70
CA ASN A 117 14.85 2.07 8.40
C ASN A 117 14.43 0.86 7.52
N LEU A 118 13.20 0.37 7.67
CA LEU A 118 12.64 -0.79 6.97
C LEU A 118 12.23 -0.48 5.53
N LEU A 119 12.13 0.79 5.20
CA LEU A 119 11.33 1.21 4.06
C LEU A 119 12.12 1.56 2.82
N TRP A 120 13.44 1.68 2.89
CA TRP A 120 14.22 2.03 1.70
C TRP A 120 15.59 1.39 1.77
N LYS A 121 15.81 0.40 0.91
CA LYS A 121 17.16 -0.11 0.62
C LYS A 121 17.63 0.56 -0.66
N VAL A 122 18.71 1.32 -0.57
CA VAL A 122 19.44 1.77 -1.75
C VAL A 122 20.26 0.57 -2.24
N GLY A 123 19.76 -0.09 -3.29
CA GLY A 123 20.40 -1.26 -3.89
C GLY A 123 21.40 -0.84 -4.97
N THR A 124 22.68 -1.14 -4.75
CA THR A 124 23.66 -1.32 -5.83
C THR A 124 24.56 -2.48 -5.44
N ARG A 125 25.12 -3.20 -6.42
CA ARG A 125 26.02 -4.33 -6.10
C ARG A 125 27.31 -3.88 -5.42
N ASP A 126 27.68 -2.60 -5.55
CA ASP A 126 29.03 -2.15 -5.26
C ASP A 126 29.12 -0.91 -4.35
N VAL A 127 28.03 -0.21 -4.03
CA VAL A 127 28.10 1.01 -3.21
C VAL A 127 27.82 0.72 -1.74
N ARG A 128 28.76 1.13 -0.88
CA ARG A 128 28.52 1.19 0.57
C ARG A 128 27.67 2.41 0.87
N ASN A 129 26.51 2.17 1.47
CA ASN A 129 25.57 3.22 1.87
C ASN A 129 25.65 3.39 3.38
N THR A 130 25.56 4.63 3.85
CA THR A 130 25.50 4.96 5.28
C THR A 130 24.34 5.90 5.49
N LEU A 131 23.50 5.59 6.47
CA LEU A 131 22.47 6.52 6.93
C LEU A 131 23.17 7.67 7.66
N VAL A 132 22.91 8.89 7.23
CA VAL A 132 23.42 10.12 7.85
C VAL A 132 22.29 10.78 8.65
N GLY A 133 22.62 11.77 9.49
CA GLY A 133 21.62 12.54 10.24
C GLY A 133 20.46 13.03 9.36
N ASP A 134 19.31 13.26 9.98
CA ASP A 134 18.07 13.72 9.34
C ASP A 134 17.46 12.78 8.27
N GLY A 135 17.85 11.50 8.26
CA GLY A 135 17.25 10.47 7.41
C GLY A 135 17.84 10.37 6.00
N TRP A 136 18.91 11.12 5.73
CA TRP A 136 19.61 11.10 4.45
C TRP A 136 20.37 9.80 4.24
N THR A 137 20.46 9.36 2.99
CA THR A 137 21.34 8.24 2.61
C THR A 137 22.55 8.78 1.88
N ARG A 138 23.73 8.55 2.44
CA ARG A 138 25.01 8.87 1.81
C ARG A 138 25.59 7.65 1.12
N CYS A 139 25.96 7.83 -0.14
CA CYS A 139 26.58 6.82 -0.97
C CYS A 139 27.96 7.30 -1.40
N ALA A 140 29.02 6.58 -1.04
CA ALA A 140 30.38 6.94 -1.46
C ALA A 140 30.58 6.60 -2.94
N ALA A 141 30.91 7.60 -3.76
CA ALA A 141 31.01 7.45 -5.21
C ALA A 141 32.34 6.85 -5.68
N GLU A 142 33.31 6.60 -4.79
CA GLU A 142 34.59 5.96 -5.14
C GLU A 142 34.40 4.63 -5.90
N VAL A 143 33.31 3.92 -5.63
CA VAL A 143 32.99 2.67 -6.32
C VAL A 143 32.26 2.89 -7.65
N LEU A 144 31.53 4.00 -7.76
CA LEU A 144 30.81 4.41 -8.97
C LEU A 144 31.76 4.82 -10.08
N PHE A 145 32.85 5.50 -9.73
CA PHE A 145 33.87 5.89 -10.69
C PHE A 145 34.76 4.71 -11.08
N LYS A 146 35.29 3.93 -10.12
CA LYS A 146 36.18 2.77 -10.40
C LYS A 146 35.59 1.74 -11.37
N SER A 147 34.29 1.47 -11.29
CA SER A 147 33.58 0.53 -12.19
C SER A 147 33.27 1.12 -13.57
N ARG A 148 32.93 2.43 -13.64
CA ARG A 148 32.61 3.12 -14.89
C ARG A 148 33.83 3.36 -15.79
N TRP A 149 35.04 3.43 -15.23
CA TRP A 149 36.28 3.49 -16.02
C TRP A 149 36.56 2.18 -16.79
N LEU A 150 36.11 1.04 -16.27
CA LEU A 150 36.21 -0.25 -16.95
C LEU A 150 35.07 -0.45 -17.96
N TYR A 151 33.93 0.22 -17.75
CA TYR A 151 32.72 0.09 -18.58
C TYR A 151 32.09 1.48 -18.82
N PRO A 152 32.53 2.23 -19.86
CA PRO A 152 32.03 3.58 -20.15
C PRO A 152 30.53 3.65 -20.51
N TYR A 153 29.88 2.50 -20.66
CA TYR A 153 28.44 2.35 -20.91
C TYR A 153 27.63 1.93 -19.67
N ALA A 154 28.26 1.77 -18.50
CA ALA A 154 27.56 1.38 -17.29
C ALA A 154 26.66 2.52 -16.77
N GLU A 155 25.35 2.29 -16.84
CA GLU A 155 24.34 3.17 -16.26
C GLU A 155 24.38 3.05 -14.73
N LEU A 156 24.57 4.18 -14.04
CA LEU A 156 24.43 4.20 -12.60
C LEU A 156 22.96 4.04 -12.26
N THR A 157 22.60 2.91 -11.63
CA THR A 157 21.23 2.60 -11.23
C THR A 157 21.19 2.45 -9.72
N LEU A 158 20.49 3.35 -9.05
CA LEU A 158 20.19 3.25 -7.62
C LEU A 158 18.71 2.93 -7.48
N ASN A 159 18.40 1.72 -6.99
CA ASN A 159 17.02 1.36 -6.68
C ASN A 159 16.75 1.68 -5.23
N CYS A 160 15.65 2.37 -4.97
CA CYS A 160 15.11 2.52 -3.63
C CYS A 160 14.00 1.48 -3.49
N GLU A 161 14.24 0.43 -2.69
CA GLU A 161 13.27 -0.64 -2.46
C GLU A 161 12.57 -0.48 -1.12
N TYR A 162 11.24 -0.50 -1.16
CA TYR A 162 10.43 -0.55 0.05
C TYR A 162 10.31 -1.96 0.57
N GLY A 163 10.42 -2.13 1.90
CA GLY A 163 10.14 -3.38 2.61
C GLY A 163 8.66 -3.75 2.57
N PHE A 164 8.04 -3.61 1.39
CA PHE A 164 6.61 -3.73 1.16
C PHE A 164 6.12 -5.12 1.47
N GLU A 165 6.94 -6.13 1.18
CA GLU A 165 6.65 -7.52 1.54
C GLU A 165 6.38 -7.62 3.06
N ILE A 166 7.26 -7.08 3.90
CA ILE A 166 7.08 -7.11 5.36
C ILE A 166 5.79 -6.39 5.78
N TRP A 167 5.45 -5.31 5.08
CA TRP A 167 4.24 -4.55 5.34
C TRP A 167 2.96 -5.31 4.97
N GLU A 168 2.90 -5.92 3.79
CA GLU A 168 1.75 -6.75 3.38
C GLU A 168 1.57 -7.93 4.33
N HIS A 169 2.67 -8.58 4.74
CA HIS A 169 2.64 -9.63 5.75
C HIS A 169 2.13 -9.10 7.10
N ALA A 170 2.52 -7.88 7.49
CA ALA A 170 2.04 -7.26 8.72
C ALA A 170 0.54 -7.01 8.71
N TRP A 171 0.00 -6.53 7.58
CA TRP A 171 -1.43 -6.41 7.39
C TRP A 171 -2.14 -7.76 7.45
N LEU A 172 -1.75 -8.70 6.58
CA LEU A 172 -2.40 -10.01 6.47
C LEU A 172 -2.37 -10.80 7.79
N ALA A 173 -1.27 -10.72 8.54
CA ALA A 173 -1.16 -11.39 9.83
C ALA A 173 -2.03 -10.77 10.94
N GLN A 174 -2.49 -9.52 10.79
CA GLN A 174 -3.17 -8.76 11.85
C GLN A 174 -4.55 -8.21 11.42
N SER A 175 -5.00 -8.54 10.21
CA SER A 175 -6.21 -7.97 9.62
C SER A 175 -7.45 -8.29 10.47
N SER A 176 -7.57 -9.52 10.98
CA SER A 176 -8.65 -9.96 11.88
C SER A 176 -8.64 -9.22 13.23
N ARG A 177 -7.46 -8.92 13.76
CA ARG A 177 -7.33 -8.08 14.97
C ARG A 177 -7.82 -6.67 14.71
N VAL A 178 -7.38 -6.05 13.62
CA VAL A 178 -7.78 -4.67 13.27
C VAL A 178 -9.30 -4.58 13.15
N THR A 179 -9.93 -5.55 12.48
CA THR A 179 -11.37 -5.51 12.27
C THR A 179 -12.17 -5.85 13.51
N SER A 180 -11.68 -6.76 14.35
CA SER A 180 -12.26 -7.01 15.67
C SER A 180 -12.27 -5.74 16.53
N VAL A 181 -11.14 -5.01 16.59
CA VAL A 181 -11.01 -3.77 17.38
C VAL A 181 -11.90 -2.65 16.84
N LEU A 182 -11.98 -2.52 15.51
CA LEU A 182 -12.74 -1.45 14.86
C LEU A 182 -14.22 -1.80 14.62
N GLY A 183 -14.64 -3.03 14.90
CA GLY A 183 -16.01 -3.49 14.64
C GLY A 183 -16.37 -3.49 13.15
N LEU A 184 -15.39 -3.70 12.26
CA LEU A 184 -15.60 -3.68 10.81
C LEU A 184 -16.26 -4.98 10.35
N VAL A 185 -17.38 -4.87 9.66
CA VAL A 185 -18.16 -6.02 9.15
C VAL A 185 -17.62 -6.52 7.81
N GLU A 186 -17.04 -5.63 7.00
CA GLU A 186 -16.57 -5.92 5.63
C GLU A 186 -15.07 -5.61 5.49
N MET A 187 -14.26 -6.68 5.44
CA MET A 187 -12.80 -6.62 5.28
C MET A 187 -12.35 -6.48 3.82
N ASP A 188 -13.20 -6.87 2.88
CA ASP A 188 -12.93 -6.98 1.44
C ASP A 188 -12.71 -5.64 0.74
N LEU A 189 -12.87 -4.55 1.49
CA LEU A 189 -12.67 -3.19 1.03
C LEU A 189 -11.46 -2.49 1.67
N ALA A 190 -10.71 -3.17 2.54
CA ALA A 190 -9.45 -2.62 3.02
C ALA A 190 -8.44 -2.55 1.87
N MET A 191 -7.81 -1.40 1.71
CA MET A 191 -6.87 -1.12 0.63
C MET A 191 -5.52 -0.70 1.18
N ILE A 192 -4.47 -1.13 0.50
CA ILE A 192 -3.10 -0.72 0.76
C ILE A 192 -2.56 -0.03 -0.48
N LEU A 193 -1.84 1.06 -0.26
CA LEU A 193 -1.08 1.73 -1.30
C LEU A 193 0.31 1.08 -1.41
N THR A 194 0.63 0.50 -2.58
CA THR A 194 1.97 0.03 -2.84
C THR A 194 2.92 1.23 -2.92
N PRO A 195 4.07 1.18 -2.26
CA PRO A 195 5.14 2.15 -2.46
C PRO A 195 5.62 2.11 -3.92
N PRO A 196 6.14 3.23 -4.43
CA PRO A 196 6.75 3.26 -5.75
C PRO A 196 8.10 2.53 -5.72
N ASN A 197 8.44 1.89 -6.83
CA ASN A 197 9.82 1.50 -7.11
C ASN A 197 10.51 2.71 -7.77
N LEU A 198 11.42 3.34 -7.03
CA LEU A 198 12.14 4.52 -7.48
C LEU A 198 13.54 4.10 -7.94
N THR A 199 13.91 4.56 -9.14
CA THR A 199 15.23 4.32 -9.69
C THR A 199 15.86 5.63 -10.13
N LEU A 200 17.00 5.99 -9.56
CA LEU A 200 17.85 7.07 -10.06
C LEU A 200 18.81 6.51 -11.11
N ARG A 201 18.77 7.07 -12.31
CA ARG A 201 19.54 6.64 -13.48
C ARG A 201 20.49 7.73 -13.93
N GLY A 202 21.79 7.50 -13.82
CA GLY A 202 22.81 8.41 -14.34
C GLY A 202 23.02 8.19 -15.84
N LYS A 203 22.67 9.17 -16.68
CA LYS A 203 22.95 9.09 -18.11
C LYS A 203 24.46 8.99 -18.38
N PRO A 204 24.88 8.26 -19.42
CA PRO A 204 26.23 8.39 -19.94
C PRO A 204 26.45 9.84 -20.39
N PHE A 205 27.64 10.39 -20.16
CA PHE A 205 27.98 11.67 -20.77
C PHE A 205 27.94 11.49 -22.29
N SER A 206 27.04 12.23 -22.95
CA SER A 206 26.95 12.24 -24.41
C SER A 206 28.08 13.05 -25.06
N GLY A 207 28.84 13.82 -24.26
CA GLY A 207 30.03 14.52 -24.68
C GLY A 207 31.26 13.61 -24.62
N GLN A 208 31.91 13.39 -25.76
CA GLN A 208 33.31 12.98 -25.76
C GLN A 208 34.10 14.04 -24.97
N TYR A 209 35.01 13.63 -24.07
CA TYR A 209 36.04 14.46 -23.41
C TYR A 209 35.77 15.14 -22.04
N VAL A 210 34.56 15.19 -21.47
CA VAL A 210 34.36 15.93 -20.19
C VAL A 210 34.99 15.25 -18.97
N GLY A 211 35.04 13.91 -18.92
CA GLY A 211 35.69 13.16 -17.83
C GLY A 211 37.23 13.23 -17.82
N LEU A 212 37.86 13.92 -18.78
CA LEU A 212 39.31 13.97 -18.88
C LEU A 212 39.97 14.95 -17.90
N VAL A 213 39.25 15.94 -17.36
CA VAL A 213 39.85 16.87 -16.39
C VAL A 213 40.19 16.15 -15.09
N ALA A 214 39.28 15.31 -14.59
CA ALA A 214 39.57 14.41 -13.46
C ALA A 214 40.66 13.39 -13.79
N PHE A 215 40.70 12.90 -15.03
CA PHE A 215 41.75 11.99 -15.54
C PHE A 215 43.13 12.65 -15.56
N PHE A 216 43.24 13.92 -15.97
CA PHE A 216 44.51 14.64 -16.01
C PHE A 216 44.98 15.05 -14.61
N LYS A 217 44.08 15.42 -13.69
CA LYS A 217 44.43 15.67 -12.27
C LYS A 217 45.03 14.42 -11.59
N LEU A 218 44.58 13.22 -11.97
CA LEU A 218 45.13 11.93 -11.51
C LEU A 218 46.54 11.64 -12.06
N CYS A 219 46.88 12.13 -13.26
CA CYS A 219 48.21 11.94 -13.85
C CYS A 219 49.31 12.73 -13.11
N ASP A 220 48.94 13.76 -12.35
CA ASP A 220 49.86 14.57 -11.53
C ASP A 220 50.15 13.93 -10.15
N GLY A 221 49.58 12.75 -9.86
CA GLY A 221 49.85 11.98 -8.65
C GLY A 221 49.02 12.38 -7.42
N GLU A 222 48.08 13.31 -7.57
CA GLU A 222 47.10 13.64 -6.53
C GLU A 222 45.86 12.74 -6.65
N GLU A 223 45.45 12.13 -5.54
CA GLU A 223 44.18 11.40 -5.49
C GLU A 223 43.01 12.42 -5.53
N PRO A 224 42.00 12.22 -6.39
CA PRO A 224 40.86 13.13 -6.48
C PRO A 224 40.10 13.11 -5.16
N PRO A 225 39.50 14.25 -4.77
CA PRO A 225 38.68 14.30 -3.57
C PRO A 225 37.52 13.29 -3.67
N PRO A 226 37.15 12.63 -2.57
CA PRO A 226 36.02 11.71 -2.58
C PRO A 226 34.74 12.48 -2.89
N VAL A 227 33.91 11.89 -3.76
CA VAL A 227 32.59 12.41 -4.10
C VAL A 227 31.54 11.57 -3.38
N TYR A 228 30.55 12.24 -2.79
CA TYR A 228 29.44 11.63 -2.09
C TYR A 228 28.12 12.02 -2.75
N LEU A 229 27.25 11.03 -2.93
CA LEU A 229 25.86 11.25 -3.30
C LEU A 229 25.01 11.24 -2.03
N PHE A 230 24.26 12.31 -1.82
CA PHE A 230 23.27 12.42 -0.76
C PHE A 230 21.88 12.30 -1.38
N ILE A 231 21.09 11.37 -0.88
CA ILE A 231 19.72 11.13 -1.33
C ILE A 231 18.78 11.51 -0.19
N HIS A 232 17.77 12.31 -0.50
CA HIS A 232 16.75 12.72 0.46
C HIS A 232 16.01 11.49 1.05
N PRO A 233 15.44 11.62 2.26
CA PRO A 233 14.52 10.62 2.79
C PRO A 233 13.41 10.35 1.77
N PRO A 234 13.20 9.10 1.34
CA PRO A 234 12.25 8.85 0.26
C PRO A 234 10.80 9.15 0.67
N PRO A 235 9.92 9.42 -0.31
CA PRO A 235 8.59 9.93 -0.05
C PRO A 235 7.75 8.92 0.74
N THR A 236 7.00 9.42 1.70
CA THR A 236 6.08 8.65 2.57
C THR A 236 4.63 8.71 2.11
N CYS A 237 4.31 9.68 1.24
CA CYS A 237 2.99 9.87 0.65
C CYS A 237 3.06 10.25 -0.83
N ILE A 238 1.89 10.29 -1.49
CA ILE A 238 1.80 10.57 -2.93
C ILE A 238 2.19 12.02 -3.25
N SER A 239 1.83 13.00 -2.43
CA SER A 239 2.19 14.40 -2.69
C SER A 239 3.71 14.61 -2.66
N GLU A 240 4.40 14.04 -1.67
CA GLU A 240 5.87 14.03 -1.61
C GLU A 240 6.50 13.37 -2.84
N LEU A 241 5.93 12.23 -3.28
CA LEU A 241 6.37 11.54 -4.50
C LEU A 241 6.19 12.42 -5.75
N ILE A 242 5.04 13.10 -5.88
CA ILE A 242 4.79 14.03 -6.98
C ILE A 242 5.79 15.19 -6.93
N SER A 243 6.08 15.74 -5.76
CA SER A 243 7.11 16.78 -5.61
C SER A 243 8.48 16.32 -6.08
N TRP A 244 8.88 15.08 -5.75
CA TRP A 244 10.12 14.48 -6.24
C TRP A 244 10.16 14.38 -7.77
N LEU A 245 9.06 13.97 -8.40
CA LEU A 245 8.99 13.80 -9.85
C LEU A 245 8.90 15.12 -10.61
N ASN A 246 8.35 16.16 -9.97
CA ASN A 246 8.24 17.50 -10.53
C ASN A 246 9.50 18.35 -10.38
N GLY A 247 10.64 17.75 -10.06
CA GLY A 247 11.93 18.42 -10.04
C GLY A 247 12.35 19.00 -8.68
N THR A 248 11.68 18.63 -7.58
CA THR A 248 12.32 18.75 -6.26
C THR A 248 13.55 17.84 -6.28
N THR A 249 14.73 18.39 -6.03
CA THR A 249 15.99 17.65 -6.15
C THR A 249 16.00 16.49 -5.16
N ALA A 250 15.72 15.27 -5.61
CA ALA A 250 15.71 14.07 -4.77
C ALA A 250 17.10 13.69 -4.23
N TYR A 251 18.15 14.31 -4.76
CA TYR A 251 19.54 14.05 -4.40
C TYR A 251 20.40 15.29 -4.64
N PHE A 252 21.61 15.27 -4.09
CA PHE A 252 22.68 16.19 -4.47
C PHE A 252 24.05 15.53 -4.31
N TRP A 253 25.06 16.13 -4.96
CA TRP A 253 26.45 15.68 -4.88
C TRP A 253 27.26 16.60 -3.95
N SER A 254 28.25 16.05 -3.26
CA SER A 254 29.13 16.79 -2.36
C SER A 254 30.54 16.21 -2.33
N PHE A 255 31.55 17.06 -2.12
CA PHE A 255 32.87 16.60 -1.67
C PHE A 255 32.94 16.45 -0.14
N ASP A 256 32.02 17.07 0.59
CA ASP A 256 31.95 16.97 2.04
C ASP A 256 31.27 15.68 2.45
N GLU A 257 31.98 14.88 3.25
CA GLU A 257 31.48 13.63 3.80
C GLU A 257 30.22 13.84 4.67
N THR A 258 30.03 15.05 5.22
CA THR A 258 28.84 15.39 6.03
C THR A 258 27.66 15.92 5.22
N GLY A 259 27.88 16.30 3.95
CA GLY A 259 26.83 16.79 3.06
C GLY A 259 26.37 18.22 3.36
N GLN A 260 27.16 19.03 4.08
CA GLN A 260 26.79 20.42 4.37
C GLN A 260 26.91 21.34 3.15
N THR A 261 27.70 20.95 2.17
CA THR A 261 27.87 21.68 0.90
C THR A 261 27.32 20.89 -0.27
N CYS A 262 26.60 21.54 -1.17
CA CYS A 262 26.12 20.95 -2.43
C CYS A 262 27.01 21.45 -3.57
N LEU A 263 27.41 20.54 -4.47
CA LEU A 263 28.03 20.91 -5.73
C LEU A 263 26.99 21.54 -6.65
N SER A 264 27.40 22.60 -7.34
CA SER A 264 26.64 23.18 -8.45
C SER A 264 26.63 22.26 -9.67
N ASP A 265 25.71 22.51 -10.60
CA ASP A 265 25.65 21.77 -11.88
C ASP A 265 26.96 21.97 -12.67
N ASP A 266 27.57 23.16 -12.64
CA ASP A 266 28.84 23.48 -13.32
C ASP A 266 30.02 22.71 -12.69
N GLU A 267 30.08 22.63 -11.36
CA GLU A 267 31.08 21.80 -10.67
C GLU A 267 30.86 20.32 -10.99
N CYS A 268 29.60 19.85 -10.99
CA CYS A 268 29.31 18.48 -11.39
C CYS A 268 29.79 18.20 -12.81
N GLU A 269 29.59 19.12 -13.75
CA GLU A 269 30.08 18.99 -15.12
C GLU A 269 31.61 19.01 -15.20
N GLU A 270 32.30 19.94 -14.53
CA GLU A 270 33.77 20.03 -14.50
C GLU A 270 34.41 18.73 -13.99
N TRP A 271 33.79 18.13 -12.97
CA TRP A 271 34.27 16.89 -12.34
C TRP A 271 33.75 15.62 -13.01
N GLY A 272 32.96 15.73 -14.08
CA GLY A 272 32.38 14.58 -14.77
C GLY A 272 31.44 13.76 -13.89
N ILE A 273 30.76 14.41 -12.95
CA ILE A 273 29.74 13.83 -12.07
C ILE A 273 28.41 13.76 -12.84
N PRO A 274 27.80 12.57 -12.99
CA PRO A 274 26.60 12.43 -13.81
C PRO A 274 25.39 13.08 -13.17
N LYS A 275 24.57 13.73 -14.01
CA LYS A 275 23.19 14.06 -13.66
C LYS A 275 22.36 12.78 -13.64
N LEU A 276 21.66 12.54 -12.53
CA LEU A 276 20.75 11.42 -12.35
C LEU A 276 19.32 11.85 -12.70
N GLU A 277 18.64 10.98 -13.43
CA GLU A 277 17.22 11.10 -13.75
C GLU A 277 16.43 10.16 -12.84
N LEU A 278 15.39 10.70 -12.20
CA LEU A 278 14.48 9.90 -11.41
C LEU A 278 13.47 9.22 -12.34
N SER A 279 13.34 7.91 -12.20
CA SER A 279 12.29 7.11 -12.80
C SER A 279 11.48 6.44 -11.70
N CYS A 280 10.17 6.30 -11.95
CA CYS A 280 9.23 5.74 -10.99
C CYS A 280 8.40 4.66 -11.65
N TRP A 281 8.18 3.56 -10.94
CA TRP A 281 7.20 2.52 -11.24
C TRP A 281 6.25 2.36 -10.05
N GLY A 282 4.96 2.09 -10.31
CA GLY A 282 3.92 2.29 -9.30
C GLY A 282 3.62 3.79 -9.04
N PRO A 283 2.99 4.14 -7.91
CA PRO A 283 2.29 3.27 -6.94
C PRO A 283 0.99 2.64 -7.49
N HIS A 284 0.46 1.64 -6.78
CA HIS A 284 -0.80 0.93 -7.07
C HIS A 284 -1.64 0.79 -5.80
N LEU A 285 -2.97 0.67 -5.94
CA LEU A 285 -3.82 0.26 -4.84
C LEU A 285 -4.06 -1.24 -4.92
N LEU A 286 -3.87 -1.94 -3.81
CA LEU A 286 -4.13 -3.36 -3.67
C LEU A 286 -5.21 -3.60 -2.62
N ARG A 287 -5.96 -4.67 -2.82
CA ARG A 287 -6.87 -5.24 -1.82
C ARG A 287 -6.83 -6.77 -1.90
N TRP A 288 -7.36 -7.43 -0.88
CA TRP A 288 -7.49 -8.88 -0.85
C TRP A 288 -8.98 -9.28 -0.86
N PRO A 289 -9.34 -10.36 -1.58
CA PRO A 289 -10.67 -10.96 -1.50
C PRO A 289 -11.02 -11.42 -0.08
N ALA A 290 -12.31 -11.46 0.26
CA ALA A 290 -12.81 -11.87 1.57
C ALA A 290 -12.33 -13.27 1.96
N GLU A 291 -12.24 -14.17 0.97
CA GLU A 291 -11.84 -15.55 1.13
C GLU A 291 -10.39 -15.68 1.65
N VAL A 292 -9.51 -14.73 1.30
CA VAL A 292 -8.13 -14.69 1.78
C VAL A 292 -8.10 -14.39 3.28
N TYR A 293 -8.88 -13.40 3.72
CA TYR A 293 -8.97 -13.06 5.14
C TYR A 293 -9.60 -14.19 5.96
N GLN A 294 -10.64 -14.85 5.41
CA GLN A 294 -11.26 -16.00 6.06
C GLN A 294 -10.27 -17.17 6.20
N ALA A 295 -9.55 -17.51 5.12
CA ALA A 295 -8.54 -18.59 5.15
C ALA A 295 -7.42 -18.31 6.15
N LEU A 296 -6.95 -17.05 6.25
CA LEU A 296 -5.94 -16.65 7.22
C LEU A 296 -6.46 -16.71 8.65
N HIS A 297 -7.69 -16.25 8.89
CA HIS A 297 -8.35 -16.36 10.19
C HIS A 297 -8.40 -17.83 10.63
N ASP A 298 -8.90 -18.71 9.77
CA ASP A 298 -9.03 -20.13 10.09
C ASP A 298 -7.66 -20.79 10.30
N TRP A 299 -6.63 -20.33 9.57
CA TRP A 299 -5.28 -20.85 9.72
C TRP A 299 -4.73 -20.51 11.10
N GLN A 300 -4.88 -19.26 11.52
CA GLN A 300 -4.47 -18.80 12.84
C GLN A 300 -5.17 -19.60 13.95
N VAL A 301 -6.49 -19.82 13.84
CA VAL A 301 -7.26 -20.63 14.80
C VAL A 301 -6.74 -22.06 14.88
N VAL A 302 -6.51 -22.73 13.75
CA VAL A 302 -6.03 -24.12 13.72
C VAL A 302 -4.60 -24.23 14.28
N GLN A 303 -3.75 -23.24 14.06
CA GLN A 303 -2.43 -23.17 14.68
C GLN A 303 -2.50 -22.95 16.20
N GLY A 304 -3.64 -22.48 16.70
CA GLY A 304 -3.90 -22.20 18.11
C GLY A 304 -3.59 -20.75 18.51
N PHE A 305 -3.51 -19.85 17.54
CA PHE A 305 -3.45 -18.41 17.79
C PHE A 305 -4.87 -17.85 17.94
N ASP A 306 -5.00 -16.79 18.73
CA ASP A 306 -6.20 -15.98 18.78
C ASP A 306 -6.12 -14.90 17.67
N PRO A 307 -6.95 -14.96 16.61
CA PRO A 307 -6.89 -14.01 15.50
C PRO A 307 -7.19 -12.56 15.88
N THR A 308 -7.75 -12.32 17.08
CA THR A 308 -8.02 -10.97 17.59
C THR A 308 -6.81 -10.32 18.26
N THR A 309 -5.67 -11.03 18.32
CA THR A 309 -4.43 -10.58 18.98
C THR A 309 -3.28 -10.42 17.98
N ALA A 310 -2.16 -9.84 18.43
CA ALA A 310 -0.96 -9.70 17.61
C ALA A 310 -0.04 -10.94 17.65
N ASP A 311 -0.48 -12.03 18.28
CA ASP A 311 0.37 -13.16 18.66
C ASP A 311 0.95 -13.88 17.44
N PHE A 312 0.16 -14.00 16.37
CA PHE A 312 0.62 -14.58 15.10
C PHE A 312 1.72 -13.73 14.44
N ALA A 313 1.54 -12.41 14.39
CA ALA A 313 2.57 -11.50 13.87
C ALA A 313 3.86 -11.56 14.72
N ARG A 314 3.74 -11.56 16.05
CA ARG A 314 4.88 -11.69 16.97
C ARG A 314 5.61 -13.03 16.80
N HIS A 315 4.87 -14.13 16.61
CA HIS A 315 5.45 -15.44 16.31
C HIS A 315 6.32 -15.41 15.05
N LEU A 316 5.85 -14.70 14.03
CA LEU A 316 6.55 -14.55 12.76
C LEU A 316 7.71 -13.55 12.81
N GLY A 317 7.78 -12.69 13.82
CA GLY A 317 8.76 -11.59 13.92
C GLY A 317 8.36 -10.38 13.07
N ILE A 318 7.09 -10.29 12.71
CA ILE A 318 6.50 -9.20 11.94
C ILE A 318 6.13 -8.06 12.90
N PRO A 319 6.33 -6.78 12.50
CA PRO A 319 5.99 -5.64 13.36
C PRO A 319 4.49 -5.57 13.65
N GLU A 320 4.16 -5.17 14.87
CA GLU A 320 2.79 -4.95 15.29
C GLU A 320 2.24 -3.64 14.68
N LEU A 321 1.02 -3.68 14.14
CA LEU A 321 0.39 -2.52 13.53
C LEU A 321 -0.18 -1.55 14.56
N GLU A 322 -0.04 -0.25 14.28
CA GLU A 322 -0.83 0.78 14.95
C GLU A 322 -2.25 0.75 14.38
N ILE A 323 -3.24 0.48 15.23
CA ILE A 323 -4.65 0.48 14.82
C ILE A 323 -5.17 1.91 14.92
N LEU A 324 -5.59 2.46 13.77
CA LEU A 324 -6.13 3.81 13.67
C LEU A 324 -7.65 3.71 13.70
N GLY A 325 -8.25 4.09 14.82
CA GLY A 325 -9.72 4.11 14.95
C GLY A 325 -10.33 5.38 14.40
N PRO A 326 -11.63 5.37 14.04
CA PRO A 326 -12.34 6.61 13.75
C PRO A 326 -12.19 7.52 14.96
N THR A 327 -11.43 8.61 14.80
CA THR A 327 -11.43 9.66 15.81
C THR A 327 -12.88 10.03 16.04
N LYS A 328 -13.38 9.94 17.28
CA LYS A 328 -14.74 10.29 17.71
C LYS A 328 -15.20 11.72 17.37
N LYS A 329 -14.47 12.45 16.52
CA LYS A 329 -14.81 13.77 16.01
C LYS A 329 -16.01 13.77 15.06
N THR A 330 -16.34 12.65 14.42
CA THR A 330 -17.44 12.62 13.44
C THR A 330 -18.82 12.41 14.09
N GLU A 331 -18.93 11.66 15.19
CA GLU A 331 -20.21 11.49 15.90
C GLU A 331 -20.73 12.82 16.48
N ARG A 332 -19.86 13.69 17.02
CA ARG A 332 -20.30 15.01 17.51
C ARG A 332 -20.92 15.90 16.45
N ARG A 333 -20.59 15.74 15.17
CA ARG A 333 -21.15 16.58 14.10
C ARG A 333 -22.59 16.17 13.70
N PHE A 334 -22.99 14.92 13.99
CA PHE A 334 -24.32 14.42 13.68
C PHE A 334 -25.28 14.45 14.87
N GLU A 335 -24.78 14.39 16.12
CA GLU A 335 -25.60 14.65 17.31
C GLU A 335 -26.04 16.12 17.42
N GLU A 336 -25.18 17.08 17.03
CA GLU A 336 -25.49 18.52 17.13
C GLU A 336 -26.63 18.95 16.18
N ILE A 337 -26.83 18.23 15.07
CA ILE A 337 -27.91 18.49 14.09
C ILE A 337 -29.26 17.98 14.61
N ARG A 338 -29.28 16.93 15.46
CA ARG A 338 -30.54 16.41 16.03
C ARG A 338 -31.06 17.23 17.21
N GLU A 339 -30.18 17.90 17.94
CA GLU A 339 -30.59 18.76 19.06
C GLU A 339 -31.06 20.16 18.60
N GLU A 340 -30.63 20.67 17.44
CA GLU A 340 -31.12 21.97 16.94
C GLU A 340 -32.52 21.91 16.30
N GLU A 341 -32.94 20.78 15.70
CA GLU A 341 -34.27 20.67 15.08
C GLU A 341 -35.42 20.42 16.07
N THR A 342 -35.12 19.99 17.30
CA THR A 342 -36.13 19.73 18.34
C THR A 342 -36.38 20.92 19.28
N GLY A 343 -35.59 22.00 19.16
CA GLY A 343 -35.63 23.16 20.07
C GLY A 343 -36.32 24.44 19.54
N LYS A 344 -36.80 24.48 18.30
CA LYS A 344 -37.44 25.70 17.74
C LYS A 344 -38.91 25.46 17.38
N ASN A 345 -39.74 25.35 18.42
CA ASN A 345 -41.17 25.64 18.30
C ASN A 345 -41.76 26.05 19.66
N SER A 346 -41.52 27.31 20.09
CA SER A 346 -42.52 28.10 20.82
C SER A 346 -42.03 29.51 21.16
N TYR A 347 -42.56 30.52 20.47
CA TYR A 347 -43.00 31.82 21.00
C TYR A 347 -44.10 32.29 20.00
N ALA A 348 -45.40 32.14 20.31
CA ALA A 348 -46.26 33.08 21.05
C ALA A 348 -46.33 34.48 20.41
N SER A 349 -47.46 35.19 20.22
CA SER A 349 -48.90 35.02 20.44
C SER A 349 -49.58 36.32 19.97
N VAL A 350 -50.73 36.29 19.28
CA VAL A 350 -51.86 37.28 19.37
C VAL A 350 -53.09 36.53 18.83
N GLY A 351 -54.27 36.44 19.45
CA GLY A 351 -54.80 36.92 20.72
C GLY A 351 -56.26 36.45 20.88
N VAL A 352 -56.91 36.99 21.91
CA VAL A 352 -58.37 37.06 22.17
C VAL A 352 -59.01 35.90 22.97
N GLN A 353 -59.56 36.32 24.12
CA GLN A 353 -60.36 35.59 25.10
C GLN A 353 -61.75 35.20 24.58
N THR A 354 -62.35 34.13 25.11
CA THR A 354 -63.60 34.19 25.91
C THR A 354 -63.96 32.82 26.50
N GLU A 355 -64.75 32.88 27.57
CA GLU A 355 -65.07 31.87 28.59
C GLU A 355 -65.88 30.64 28.14
N GLY A 356 -65.88 29.58 28.95
CA GLY A 356 -67.11 28.82 29.20
C GLY A 356 -67.02 27.30 29.49
N ARG A 357 -67.20 26.96 30.78
CA ARG A 357 -68.00 25.83 31.31
C ARG A 357 -67.59 24.34 31.15
N ARG A 358 -67.51 23.71 32.35
CA ARG A 358 -68.07 22.42 32.83
C ARG A 358 -67.71 21.09 32.16
N ALA A 359 -67.08 20.25 32.99
CA ALA A 359 -67.46 18.89 33.41
C ALA A 359 -67.97 17.88 32.37
N SER A 360 -67.30 16.73 32.25
CA SER A 360 -67.75 15.45 32.83
C SER A 360 -66.91 14.26 32.33
N GLU A 361 -66.74 13.28 33.21
CA GLU A 361 -66.24 11.93 32.96
C GLU A 361 -66.90 11.26 31.75
N LYS A 362 -66.15 10.38 31.05
CA LYS A 362 -66.62 9.01 30.83
C LYS A 362 -65.52 8.06 30.33
N LYS A 363 -65.78 6.84 30.75
CA LYS A 363 -65.02 5.58 30.75
C LYS A 363 -65.26 4.80 29.45
N ALA A 364 -64.42 3.77 29.25
CA ALA A 364 -64.59 2.62 28.36
C ALA A 364 -64.29 2.91 26.86
N ASP A 365 -63.74 2.02 26.04
CA ASP A 365 -63.66 0.56 26.11
C ASP A 365 -62.49 0.05 25.24
N VAL A 366 -61.98 -1.12 25.60
CA VAL A 366 -61.17 -2.02 24.77
C VAL A 366 -62.12 -2.73 23.79
N PRO A 367 -61.71 -3.05 22.55
CA PRO A 367 -61.58 -4.48 22.27
C PRO A 367 -60.34 -4.86 21.46
N SER A 368 -59.96 -6.09 21.78
CA SER A 368 -58.86 -6.92 21.33
C SER A 368 -58.98 -7.49 19.90
N LYS A 369 -57.86 -8.08 19.45
CA LYS A 369 -57.68 -9.14 18.45
C LYS A 369 -57.71 -8.72 16.97
N SER A 370 -56.62 -8.97 16.25
CA SER A 370 -56.57 -10.15 15.37
C SER A 370 -55.13 -10.49 14.98
N ALA A 371 -54.87 -11.79 14.93
CA ALA A 371 -53.65 -12.40 14.44
C ALA A 371 -53.74 -12.60 12.93
N VAL A 372 -52.68 -12.30 12.19
CA VAL A 372 -52.48 -12.79 10.81
C VAL A 372 -50.99 -13.05 10.61
N ARG A 373 -50.61 -14.34 10.56
CA ARG A 373 -49.50 -14.84 9.71
C ARG A 373 -50.11 -15.09 8.31
N PRO A 374 -49.32 -15.01 7.23
CA PRO A 374 -48.88 -16.28 6.64
C PRO A 374 -47.52 -16.27 5.90
N ALA A 375 -47.04 -17.50 5.71
CA ALA A 375 -46.37 -18.05 4.53
C ALA A 375 -44.92 -17.68 4.15
N LEU A 376 -44.03 -18.62 4.49
CA LEU A 376 -43.12 -19.35 3.58
C LEU A 376 -43.22 -19.04 2.08
N LEU A 377 -42.08 -18.72 1.48
CA LEU A 377 -41.75 -19.02 0.09
C LEU A 377 -40.27 -19.41 -0.02
N GLN A 378 -40.02 -20.71 -0.22
CA GLN A 378 -38.80 -21.25 -0.82
C GLN A 378 -38.72 -20.77 -2.27
N GLN A 379 -37.55 -20.30 -2.71
CA GLN A 379 -37.20 -20.32 -4.12
C GLN A 379 -35.75 -20.77 -4.30
N SER A 380 -35.63 -22.01 -4.73
CA SER A 380 -34.47 -22.59 -5.40
C SER A 380 -34.21 -21.85 -6.72
N ARG A 381 -32.96 -21.49 -7.02
CA ARG A 381 -32.53 -21.22 -8.40
C ARG A 381 -31.26 -21.99 -8.70
N SER A 382 -31.44 -22.97 -9.58
CA SER A 382 -30.44 -23.78 -10.24
C SER A 382 -29.58 -22.94 -11.19
N ALA A 383 -28.31 -23.31 -11.27
CA ALA A 383 -27.35 -22.84 -12.24
C ALA A 383 -27.70 -23.30 -13.66
N ALA A 384 -27.58 -22.38 -14.61
CA ALA A 384 -27.44 -22.67 -16.04
C ALA A 384 -26.28 -21.83 -16.55
N ILE A 385 -25.12 -22.45 -16.76
CA ILE A 385 -24.01 -21.84 -17.49
C ILE A 385 -24.06 -22.37 -18.91
N ALA A 386 -24.29 -21.45 -19.84
CA ALA A 386 -24.21 -21.68 -21.27
C ALA A 386 -22.74 -21.82 -21.69
N THR A 387 -22.46 -22.89 -22.41
CA THR A 387 -21.26 -23.08 -23.22
C THR A 387 -21.33 -22.18 -24.46
N ASN A 388 -20.28 -21.41 -24.74
CA ASN A 388 -20.00 -20.95 -26.11
C ASN A 388 -18.49 -20.83 -26.36
N SER A 389 -18.12 -21.32 -27.54
CA SER A 389 -16.79 -21.51 -28.13
C SER A 389 -15.97 -20.24 -28.38
N MET A 390 -14.65 -20.36 -28.26
CA MET A 390 -13.63 -19.74 -29.14
C MET A 390 -12.47 -20.75 -29.20
N GLU A 391 -12.25 -21.44 -30.33
CA GLU A 391 -11.55 -21.01 -31.55
C GLU A 391 -10.03 -21.21 -31.46
N GLU A 392 -9.54 -22.01 -32.41
CA GLU A 392 -8.21 -22.61 -32.50
C GLU A 392 -7.09 -21.58 -32.72
N ALA A 393 -5.97 -21.74 -32.01
CA ALA A 393 -4.71 -21.07 -32.33
C ALA A 393 -3.61 -22.11 -32.61
N SER A 394 -3.13 -22.09 -33.84
CA SER A 394 -2.08 -22.93 -34.43
C SER A 394 -0.67 -22.54 -33.91
N PRO A 395 0.28 -23.48 -33.72
CA PRO A 395 1.61 -23.16 -33.22
C PRO A 395 2.61 -22.83 -34.34
N ARG A 396 3.25 -21.66 -34.27
CA ARG A 396 4.39 -21.28 -35.12
C ARG A 396 5.67 -21.98 -34.65
N ARG A 397 6.18 -22.90 -35.49
CA ARG A 397 7.58 -23.37 -35.47
C ARG A 397 8.52 -22.21 -35.79
N ARG A 398 9.61 -22.08 -35.02
CA ARG A 398 10.83 -21.39 -35.45
C ARG A 398 11.90 -22.45 -35.68
N GLU A 399 12.31 -22.58 -36.95
CA GLU A 399 13.49 -23.33 -37.35
C GLU A 399 14.73 -22.44 -37.16
N CYS A 400 15.74 -22.98 -36.47
CA CYS A 400 17.09 -22.45 -36.43
C CYS A 400 17.80 -22.84 -37.74
N SER A 401 18.23 -21.87 -38.53
CA SER A 401 19.21 -22.10 -39.59
C SER A 401 20.62 -21.87 -39.03
N SER A 402 21.39 -22.94 -38.94
CA SER A 402 22.85 -22.89 -38.96
C SER A 402 23.32 -22.65 -40.40
N ALA A 403 24.27 -21.75 -40.60
CA ALA A 403 25.11 -21.73 -41.79
C ALA A 403 26.57 -21.44 -41.39
N ALA A 404 27.44 -22.11 -42.12
CA ALA A 404 28.88 -22.29 -41.95
C ALA A 404 29.72 -21.03 -42.22
#